data_AF-A0A7X2TXR3-F1
#
_entry.id   AF-A0A7X2TXR3-F1
#
_cell.length_a   1.000
_cell.length_b   1.000
_cell.length_c   1.000
_cell.angle_alpha   90.00
_cell.angle_beta   90.00
_cell.angle_gamma   90.00
#
_symmetry.space_group_name_H-M   'P 1'
#
loop_
_entity.id
_entity.type
_entity.pdbx_description
1 polymer ?
#
loop_
_entity_poly.entity_id
_entity_poly.type
_entity_poly.pdbx_seq_one_letter_code
_entity_poly.pdbx_strand_id
1 'polypeptide(L)' 'MATVTKNPLDINAMNLDDPIEHAAFMDAWIAKGVARTNARLRELYAMGIIDEDGNRIATHTPPDMLDPNSSVEQ' A
#
# COMPACT_ATOMS: atom_id res chain seq x y z
N MET A 1 23.38 -21.16 22.22
CA MET A 1 22.09 -20.50 22.53
C MET A 1 21.27 -20.52 21.26
N ALA A 2 20.13 -21.21 21.24
CA ALA A 2 19.26 -21.22 20.07
C ALA A 2 18.54 -19.88 19.99
N THR A 3 18.96 -19.02 19.07
CA THR A 3 18.21 -17.82 18.70
C THR A 3 16.93 -18.29 18.02
N VAL A 4 15.84 -18.38 18.78
CA VAL A 4 14.50 -18.54 18.22
C VAL A 4 14.23 -17.29 17.39
N THR A 5 14.39 -17.40 16.07
CA THR A 5 14.08 -16.32 15.14
C THR A 5 12.58 -16.10 15.18
N LYS A 6 12.13 -15.16 16.02
CA LYS A 6 10.72 -14.77 16.10
C LYS A 6 10.26 -14.32 14.72
N ASN A 7 9.05 -14.72 14.32
CA ASN A 7 8.45 -14.22 13.08
C ASN A 7 8.17 -12.72 13.23
N PRO A 8 8.78 -11.85 12.42
CA PRO A 8 8.64 -10.40 12.54
C PRO A 8 7.24 -9.89 12.14
N LEU A 9 6.32 -10.75 11.70
CA LEU A 9 4.94 -10.37 11.37
C LEU A 9 3.90 -10.93 12.34
N ASP A 10 4.33 -11.62 13.40
CA ASP A 10 3.43 -12.12 14.43
C ASP A 10 3.33 -11.09 15.57
N ILE A 11 2.30 -10.24 15.51
CA ILE A 11 2.08 -9.17 16.47
C ILE A 11 1.94 -9.67 17.92
N ASN A 12 1.55 -10.93 18.13
CA ASN A 12 1.41 -11.50 19.46
C ASN A 12 2.74 -12.03 20.01
N ALA A 13 3.73 -12.26 19.15
CA ALA A 13 5.05 -12.74 19.53
C ALA A 13 6.09 -11.62 19.66
N MET A 14 5.74 -10.41 19.21
CA MET A 14 6.62 -9.25 19.17
C MET A 14 6.33 -8.25 20.28
N ASN A 15 7.39 -7.73 20.89
CA ASN A 15 7.30 -6.59 21.79
C ASN A 15 7.48 -5.29 20.98
N LEU A 16 6.38 -4.63 20.63
CA LEU A 16 6.42 -3.39 19.85
C LEU A 16 6.91 -2.17 20.64
N ASP A 17 7.04 -2.27 21.96
CA ASP A 17 7.67 -1.24 22.80
C ASP A 17 9.21 -1.31 22.74
N ASP A 18 9.78 -2.43 22.25
CA ASP A 18 11.21 -2.55 21.98
C ASP A 18 11.51 -1.96 20.59
N PRO A 19 12.40 -0.96 20.47
CA PRO A 19 12.67 -0.27 19.20
C PRO A 19 13.31 -1.18 18.14
N ILE A 20 14.03 -2.23 18.52
CA ILE A 20 14.67 -3.18 17.60
C ILE A 20 13.60 -4.13 17.04
N GLU A 21 12.75 -4.68 17.92
CA GLU A 21 11.64 -5.53 17.50
C GLU A 21 10.64 -4.73 16.65
N HIS A 22 10.28 -3.51 17.06
CA HIS A 22 9.44 -2.63 16.26
C HIS A 22 10.00 -2.35 14.86
N ALA A 23 11.30 -2.06 14.73
CA ALA A 23 11.93 -1.86 13.42
C ALA A 23 11.85 -3.11 12.55
N ALA A 24 12.14 -4.30 13.11
CA ALA A 24 12.04 -5.56 12.38
C ALA A 24 10.61 -5.86 11.90
N PHE A 25 9.60 -5.51 12.71
CA PHE A 25 8.20 -5.62 12.34
C PHE A 25 7.84 -4.70 11.17
N MET A 26 8.24 -3.43 11.25
CA MET A 26 7.96 -2.44 10.20
C MET A 26 8.63 -2.81 8.88
N ASP A 27 9.89 -3.24 8.90
CA ASP A 27 10.60 -3.68 7.70
C ASP A 27 9.91 -4.88 7.04
N ALA A 28 9.51 -5.88 7.84
CA ALA A 28 8.80 -7.04 7.34
C ALA A 28 7.40 -6.69 6.80
N TRP A 29 6.68 -5.78 7.46
CA TRP A 29 5.38 -5.30 7.00
C TRP A 29 5.53 -4.59 5.66
N ILE A 30 6.45 -3.63 5.56
CA ILE A 30 6.70 -2.87 4.34
C ILE A 30 7.06 -3.83 3.21
N ALA A 31 8.01 -4.74 3.40
CA ALA A 31 8.41 -5.70 2.38
C ALA A 31 7.22 -6.55 1.86
N LYS A 32 6.37 -7.03 2.77
CA LYS A 32 5.18 -7.82 2.40
C LYS A 32 4.10 -6.96 1.73
N GLY A 33 3.91 -5.74 2.19
CA GLY A 33 2.96 -4.77 1.65
C GLY A 33 3.34 -4.34 0.23
N VAL A 34 4.61 -4.02 -0.01
CA VAL A 34 5.14 -3.56 -1.31
C VAL A 34 4.83 -4.56 -2.42
N ALA A 35 5.06 -5.85 -2.19
CA ALA A 35 4.77 -6.87 -3.21
C ALA A 35 3.28 -6.90 -3.60
N ARG A 36 2.38 -6.83 -2.60
CA ARG A 36 0.93 -6.80 -2.83
C ARG A 36 0.48 -5.52 -3.52
N THR A 37 0.99 -4.37 -3.08
CA THR A 37 0.69 -3.06 -3.66
C THR A 37 1.12 -3.00 -5.12
N ASN A 38 2.33 -3.45 -5.44
CA ASN A 38 2.84 -3.48 -6.81
C ASN A 38 2.02 -4.40 -7.72
N ALA A 39 1.59 -5.56 -7.23
CA ALA A 39 0.71 -6.44 -7.98
C ALA A 39 -0.63 -5.75 -8.30
N ARG A 40 -1.24 -5.08 -7.31
CA ARG A 40 -2.51 -4.37 -7.50
C ARG A 40 -2.38 -3.17 -8.44
N LEU A 41 -1.29 -2.41 -8.36
CA LEU A 41 -1.04 -1.28 -9.27
C LEU A 41 -0.92 -1.77 -10.72
N ARG A 42 -0.22 -2.90 -10.96
CA ARG A 42 -0.16 -3.50 -12.31
C ARG A 42 -1.53 -3.89 -12.86
N GLU A 43 -2.40 -4.46 -12.03
CA GLU A 43 -3.78 -4.78 -12.42
C GLU A 43 -4.56 -3.51 -12.78
N LEU A 44 -4.47 -2.47 -11.96
CA LEU A 44 -5.15 -1.19 -12.20
C LEU A 44 -4.65 -0.51 -13.48
N TYR A 45 -3.35 -0.56 -13.73
CA TYR A 45 -2.74 -0.06 -14.96
C TYR A 45 -3.22 -0.86 -16.18
N ALA A 46 -3.24 -2.19 -16.09
CA ALA A 46 -3.75 -3.06 -17.16
C ALA A 46 -5.25 -2.85 -17.46
N MET A 47 -6.03 -2.42 -16.47
CA MET A 47 -7.43 -2.03 -16.63
C MET A 47 -7.62 -0.60 -17.17
N GLY A 48 -6.53 0.16 -17.37
CA GLY A 48 -6.59 1.56 -17.80
C GLY A 48 -7.18 2.52 -16.75
N ILE A 49 -7.13 2.15 -15.47
CA ILE A 49 -7.66 2.97 -14.36
C ILE A 49 -6.62 3.97 -13.86
N ILE A 50 -5.34 3.59 -13.90
CA ILE A 50 -4.22 4.44 -13.48
C ILE A 50 -3.17 4.54 -14.60
N ASP A 51 -2.39 5.63 -14.59
CA ASP A 51 -1.30 5.89 -15.52
C ASP A 51 0.01 5.21 -15.08
N GLU A 52 1.10 5.45 -15.81
CA GLU A 52 2.42 4.86 -15.56
C GLU A 52 3.06 5.34 -14.25
N ASP A 53 2.64 6.50 -13.74
CA ASP A 53 3.05 7.08 -12.46
C ASP A 53 2.15 6.60 -11.30
N GLY A 54 1.08 5.86 -11.61
CA GLY A 54 0.10 5.35 -10.66
C GLY A 54 -0.99 6.33 -10.28
N ASN A 55 -1.09 7.48 -10.97
CA ASN A 55 -2.20 8.41 -10.78
C ASN A 55 -3.44 7.88 -11.48
N ARG A 56 -4.61 8.17 -10.90
CA ARG A 56 -5.87 7.79 -11.52
C ARG A 56 -6.05 8.53 -12.84
N ILE A 57 -6.19 7.78 -13.93
CA ILE A 57 -6.62 8.34 -15.20
C ILE A 57 -8.06 8.80 -14.95
N ALA A 58 -8.29 10.11 -15.00
CA ALA A 58 -9.57 10.72 -14.68
C ALA A 58 -10.68 9.91 -15.36
N THR A 59 -11.42 9.16 -14.54
CA THR A 59 -12.51 8.32 -15.03
C THR A 59 -13.41 9.22 -15.86
N HIS A 60 -13.87 8.72 -17.01
CA HIS A 60 -15.08 9.19 -17.70
C HIS A 60 -16.20 9.23 -16.65
N THR A 61 -16.22 10.30 -15.85
CA THR A 61 -17.22 10.56 -14.85
C THR A 61 -18.29 11.20 -15.69
N PRO A 62 -19.43 10.53 -15.92
CA PRO A 62 -20.48 11.16 -16.67
C PRO A 62 -20.81 12.50 -15.98
N PRO A 63 -21.13 13.57 -16.73
CA PRO A 63 -21.17 14.93 -16.19
C PRO A 63 -22.13 15.11 -15.00
N ASP A 64 -23.04 14.15 -14.80
CA ASP A 64 -24.00 14.05 -13.71
C ASP A 64 -23.40 13.59 -12.37
N MET A 65 -22.19 13.03 -12.37
CA MET A 65 -21.49 12.55 -11.17
C MET A 65 -20.28 13.42 -10.79
N LEU A 66 -20.00 14.49 -11.55
CA LEU A 66 -19.05 15.51 -11.14
C LEU A 66 -19.69 16.35 -10.03
N ASP A 67 -19.10 16.35 -8.84
CA ASP A 67 -19.44 17.35 -7.82
C ASP A 67 -19.13 18.73 -8.41
N PRO A 68 -20.08 19.67 -8.48
CA PRO A 68 -19.85 21.01 -9.03
C PRO A 68 -18.76 21.81 -8.29
N ASN A 69 -18.32 21.34 -7.11
CA ASN A 69 -17.19 21.90 -6.36
C ASN A 69 -15.90 21.08 -6.46
N SER A 70 -15.85 20.02 -7.28
CA SER A 70 -14.62 19.28 -7.53
C SER A 70 -13.73 20.09 -8.46
N SER A 71 -12.96 21.02 -7.88
CA SER A 71 -11.87 21.72 -8.55
C SER A 71 -10.77 20.73 -8.94
N VAL A 72 -10.97 20.02 -10.04
CA VAL A 72 -9.87 19.40 -10.79
C VAL A 72 -9.45 20.48 -11.77
N GLU A 73 -8.47 21.30 -11.38
CA GLU A 73 -7.79 22.20 -12.31
C GLU A 73 -7.17 21.33 -13.42
N GLN A 74 -7.65 21.54 -14.65
CA GLN A 74 -7.07 20.95 -15.86
C GLN A 74 -5.85 21.75 -16.31
#